data_AF-A0A7V5YTF0-F1
#
_entry.id   AF-A0A7V5YTF0-F1
#
_cell.length_a   1.000
_cell.length_b   1.000
_cell.length_c   1.000
_cell.angle_alpha   90.00
_cell.angle_beta   90.00
_cell.angle_gamma   90.00
#
_symmetry.space_group_name_H-M   'P 1'
#
loop_
_entity.id
_entity.type
_entity.pdbx_description
1 polymer ?
#
loop_
_entity_poly.entity_id
_entity_poly.type
_entity_poly.pdbx_seq_one_letter_code
_entity_poly.pdbx_strand_id
1 'polypeptide(L)' 'MPRVKRGPRRARRRKKILKQAEGYFLTKSKLHRAAREAVRKALEYAYAGRRIKKRDFRSLWITRI' A
#
# COMPACT_ATOMS: atom_id res chain seq x y z
N MET A 1 13.40 -31.15 23.00
CA MET A 1 13.48 -30.01 22.05
C MET A 1 12.84 -28.76 22.66
N PRO A 2 13.46 -27.56 22.57
CA PRO A 2 12.89 -26.33 23.12
C PRO A 2 11.75 -25.76 22.26
N ARG A 3 10.68 -25.28 22.89
CA ARG A 3 9.52 -24.64 22.21
C ARG A 3 9.81 -23.17 21.92
N VAL A 4 9.89 -22.80 20.63
CA VAL A 4 10.08 -21.40 20.23
C VAL A 4 8.77 -20.62 20.26
N LYS A 5 8.66 -19.62 21.13
CA LYS A 5 7.52 -18.71 21.20
C LYS A 5 7.59 -17.64 20.09
N ARG A 6 6.43 -17.19 19.60
CA ARG A 6 6.31 -16.26 18.46
C ARG A 6 6.83 -14.83 18.73
N GLY A 7 6.92 -14.41 19.99
CA GLY A 7 7.47 -13.11 20.41
C GLY A 7 6.81 -11.87 19.76
N PRO A 8 7.47 -10.70 19.78
CA PRO A 8 6.92 -9.43 19.30
C PRO A 8 6.92 -9.28 17.77
N ARG A 9 7.50 -10.24 17.03
CA ARG A 9 7.65 -10.18 15.56
C ARG A 9 6.32 -9.96 14.84
N ARG A 10 5.24 -10.60 15.31
CA ARG A 10 3.88 -10.42 14.75
C ARG A 10 3.37 -8.99 14.94
N ALA A 11 3.56 -8.41 16.12
CA ALA A 11 3.13 -7.05 16.41
C ALA A 11 3.89 -6.02 15.56
N ARG A 12 5.22 -6.18 15.45
CA ARG A 12 6.07 -5.33 14.60
C ARG A 12 5.64 -5.38 13.12
N ARG A 13 5.36 -6.57 12.58
CA ARG A 13 4.87 -6.71 11.19
C ARG A 13 3.53 -6.02 10.97
N ARG A 14 2.61 -6.10 11.94
CA ARG A 14 1.31 -5.41 11.88
C ARG A 14 1.47 -3.89 11.87
N LYS A 15 2.32 -3.36 12.76
CA LYS A 15 2.61 -1.92 12.82
C LYS A 15 3.21 -1.41 11.50
N LYS A 16 4.11 -2.16 10.85
CA LYS A 16 4.66 -1.79 9.53
C LYS A 16 3.58 -1.61 8.45
N ILE A 17 2.62 -2.53 8.39
CA ILE A 17 1.52 -2.47 7.41
C ILE A 17 0.54 -1.34 7.74
N LEU A 18 0.23 -1.13 9.02
CA LEU A 18 -0.65 -0.02 9.43
C LEU A 18 -0.01 1.34 9.13
N LYS A 19 1.31 1.47 9.34
CA LYS A 19 2.06 2.68 8.95
C LYS A 19 1.97 2.98 7.46
N GLN A 20 1.97 1.96 6.60
CA GLN A 20 1.79 2.12 5.15
C GLN A 20 0.35 2.47 4.76
N ALA A 21 -0.62 2.17 5.62
CA ALA A 21 -2.04 2.41 5.40
C ALA A 21 -2.54 3.69 6.10
N GLU A 22 -1.64 4.53 6.61
CA GLU A 22 -1.97 5.83 7.19
C GLU A 22 -2.72 6.69 6.15
N GLY A 23 -3.75 7.42 6.61
CA GLY A 23 -4.61 8.22 5.73
C GLY A 23 -5.68 7.43 4.96
N TYR A 24 -5.71 6.10 5.04
CA TYR A 24 -6.78 5.32 4.39
C TYR A 24 -8.12 5.48 5.12
N PHE A 25 -9.20 5.54 4.34
CA PHE A 25 -10.55 5.76 4.85
C PHE A 25 -11.06 4.59 5.70
N LEU A 26 -11.79 4.92 6.78
CA LEU A 26 -12.46 4.00 7.70
C LEU A 26 -11.55 2.88 8.25
N THR A 27 -11.92 1.63 7.99
CA THR A 27 -11.29 0.43 8.55
C THR A 27 -9.94 0.13 7.91
N LYS A 28 -9.67 0.70 6.74
CA LYS A 28 -8.44 0.44 5.98
C LYS A 28 -7.19 1.04 6.62
N SER A 29 -7.32 2.00 7.53
CA SER A 29 -6.20 2.52 8.35
C SER A 29 -6.12 1.92 9.76
N LYS A 30 -7.20 1.29 10.24
CA LYS A 30 -7.31 0.80 11.64
C LYS A 30 -7.18 -0.73 11.75
N LEU A 31 -7.84 -1.48 10.88
CA LEU A 31 -7.89 -2.95 10.95
C LEU A 31 -6.80 -3.58 10.07
N HIS A 32 -5.96 -4.43 10.67
CA HIS A 32 -4.82 -5.02 9.96
C HIS A 32 -5.19 -5.82 8.69
N ARG A 33 -6.32 -6.52 8.68
CA ARG A 33 -6.75 -7.32 7.52
C ARG A 33 -7.12 -6.40 6.34
N ALA A 34 -8.01 -5.44 6.59
CA ALA A 34 -8.42 -4.44 5.61
C ALA A 34 -7.24 -3.58 5.14
N ALA A 35 -6.37 -3.15 6.05
CA ALA A 35 -5.16 -2.39 5.72
C ALA A 35 -4.24 -3.16 4.78
N ARG A 36 -4.01 -4.45 5.04
CA ARG A 36 -3.16 -5.29 4.20
C ARG A 36 -3.71 -5.43 2.78
N GLU A 37 -5.02 -5.63 2.64
CA GLU A 37 -5.68 -5.75 1.33
C GLU A 37 -5.63 -4.42 0.56
N ALA A 38 -5.90 -3.31 1.25
CA ALA A 38 -5.84 -1.98 0.67
C ALA A 38 -4.43 -1.61 0.22
N VAL A 39 -3.41 -1.84 1.05
CA VAL A 39 -2.01 -1.55 0.72
C VAL A 39 -1.56 -2.38 -0.48
N ARG A 40 -1.93 -3.67 -0.55
CA ARG A 40 -1.59 -4.52 -1.69
C ARG A 40 -2.16 -3.95 -3.00
N LYS A 41 -3.45 -3.62 -3.00
CA LYS A 41 -4.12 -3.03 -4.18
C LYS A 41 -3.53 -1.68 -4.56
N ALA A 42 -3.18 -0.85 -3.58
CA ALA A 42 -2.54 0.44 -3.82
C ALA A 42 -1.15 0.30 -4.45
N LEU A 43 -0.37 -0.71 -4.06
CA LEU A 43 0.95 -0.98 -4.67
C LEU A 43 0.82 -1.43 -6.12
N GLU A 44 -0.16 -2.28 -6.43
CA GLU A 44 -0.48 -2.70 -7.80
C GLU A 44 -0.85 -1.48 -8.67
N TYR A 45 -1.73 -0.60 -8.15
CA TYR A 45 -2.10 0.65 -8.83
C TYR A 45 -0.96 1.64 -8.96
N ALA A 46 -0.08 1.76 -7.96
CA ALA A 46 1.09 2.62 -8.06
C ALA A 46 2.04 2.18 -9.18
N TYR A 47 2.21 0.87 -9.39
CA TYR A 47 3.01 0.35 -10.50
C TYR A 47 2.40 0.70 -11.86
N ALA A 48 1.10 0.43 -12.04
CA ALA A 48 0.40 0.77 -13.27
C ALA A 48 0.37 2.30 -13.51
N GLY A 49 0.07 3.08 -12.47
CA GLY A 49 0.01 4.54 -12.50
C GLY A 49 1.31 5.21 -12.94
N ARG A 50 2.48 4.65 -12.56
CA ARG A 50 3.77 5.16 -13.06
C ARG A 50 3.91 5.05 -14.58
N ARG A 51 3.31 4.03 -15.21
CA ARG A 51 3.31 3.85 -16.67
C ARG A 51 2.28 4.77 -17.34
N ILE A 52 1.10 4.90 -16.74
CA ILE A 52 0.00 5.73 -17.25
C ILE A 52 0.38 7.21 -17.21
N LYS A 53 0.97 7.70 -16.09
CA LYS A 53 1.42 9.09 -15.95
C LYS A 53 2.26 9.56 -17.14
N LYS A 54 3.20 8.74 -17.64
CA LYS A 54 4.02 9.09 -18.81
C LYS A 54 3.19 9.34 -20.07
N ARG A 55 2.12 8.57 -20.26
CA ARG A 55 1.18 8.73 -21.38
C ARG A 55 0.30 9.96 -21.19
N ASP A 56 -0.19 10.19 -19.97
CA ASP A 56 -1.02 11.37 -19.66
C ASP A 56 -0.27 12.67 -19.94
N PHE A 57 0.99 12.77 -19.51
CA PHE A 57 1.83 13.95 -19.80
C PHE A 57 2.10 14.12 -21.30
N ARG A 58 2.34 13.02 -22.02
CA ARG A 58 2.49 13.08 -23.49
C ARG A 58 1.22 13.59 -24.15
N SER A 59 0.06 13.07 -23.75
CA SER A 59 -1.23 13.52 -24.28
C SER A 59 -1.45 15.01 -24.00
N LEU A 60 -1.17 15.44 -22.76
CA LEU A 60 -1.29 16.84 -22.36
C LEU A 60 -0.37 17.76 -23.18
N TRP A 61 0.86 17.32 -23.46
CA TRP A 61 1.78 18.09 -24.32
C TRP A 61 1.27 18.18 -25.75
N ILE A 62 0.75 17.10 -26.32
CA ILE A 62 0.16 17.13 -27.67
C ILE A 62 -1.01 18.11 -27.73
N THR A 63 -1.87 18.18 -26.70
CA THR A 63 -2.99 19.13 -26.65
C THR A 63 -2.56 20.59 -26.46
N ARG A 64 -1.39 20.83 -25.86
CA ARG A 64 -0.85 22.17 -25.58
C ARG A 64 0.08 22.71 -26.66
N ILE A 65 0.42 21.88 -27.64
CA ILE A 65 1.09 22.28 -28.89
C ILE A 65 -0.01 22.77 -29.83
#